data_AF-A0A673GNV0-F1
#
_entry.id   AF-A0A673GNV0-F1
#
_cell.length_a   1.000
_cell.length_b   1.000
_cell.length_c   1.000
_cell.angle_alpha   90.00
_cell.angle_beta   90.00
_cell.angle_gamma   90.00
#
_symmetry.space_group_name_H-M   'P 1'
#
loop_
_entity.id
_entity.type
_entity.pdbx_description
1 polymer ?
#
loop_
_entity_poly.entity_id
_entity_poly.type
_entity_poly.pdbx_seq_one_letter_code
_entity_poly.pdbx_strand_id
1 'polypeptide(L)'
;YYKCSLNNFIKLCLCHQECQKKLEHKLGLDSYLLKPVQRITKYQLLLKEMIKYSKGCEGSVELQAALSSILGILKAVNDSMHLIAITGYEGNLGDLGRLLMQGSFSVWAEHKRGHVKVMELARFKPMQRHLFLHEKALLFCKRREESGEGYEKAPSYSFKQELSMAAIGITEHAKGDSKKFEIWSSSRDEVYTVQAVSEEVKTIWVTEIRKLLTGQLEACKGMDLVLGWFVNK
;
A
#
# COMPACT_ATOMS: atom_id res chain seq x y z
N TYR A 1 31.47 -19.80 13.81
CA TYR A 1 30.49 -18.73 13.53
C TYR A 1 29.37 -18.64 14.58
N TYR A 2 28.59 -19.68 14.85
CA TYR A 2 27.50 -19.64 15.85
C TYR A 2 27.91 -19.25 17.29
N LYS A 3 29.04 -19.76 17.82
CA LYS A 3 29.56 -19.39 19.15
C LYS A 3 29.97 -17.91 19.28
N CYS A 4 30.46 -17.29 18.19
CA CYS A 4 30.87 -15.88 18.19
C CYS A 4 29.64 -14.96 18.14
N SER A 5 28.60 -15.33 17.40
CA SER A 5 27.31 -14.64 17.37
C SER A 5 26.58 -14.70 18.72
N LEU A 6 26.58 -15.87 19.37
CA LEU A 6 25.95 -16.05 20.68
C LEU A 6 26.67 -15.25 21.78
N ASN A 7 28.01 -15.23 21.79
CA ASN A 7 28.78 -14.42 22.73
C ASN A 7 28.54 -12.91 22.53
N ASN A 8 28.40 -12.45 21.29
CA ASN A 8 28.05 -11.06 21.00
C ASN A 8 26.63 -10.72 21.45
N PHE A 9 25.68 -11.64 21.28
CA PHE A 9 24.31 -11.46 21.75
C PHE A 9 24.23 -11.41 23.28
N ILE A 10 24.91 -12.33 23.97
CA ILE A 10 25.01 -12.34 25.44
C ILE A 10 25.66 -11.05 25.94
N LYS A 11 26.73 -10.59 25.29
CA LYS A 11 27.42 -9.34 25.64
C LYS A 11 26.52 -8.11 25.44
N LEU A 12 25.71 -8.10 24.38
CA LEU A 12 24.72 -7.05 24.13
C LEU A 12 23.60 -7.06 25.20
N CYS A 13 23.08 -8.23 25.56
CA CYS A 13 22.09 -8.38 26.63
C CYS A 13 22.61 -7.91 27.99
N LEU A 14 23.85 -8.27 28.34
CA LEU A 14 24.51 -7.83 29.57
C LEU A 14 24.72 -6.30 29.59
N CYS A 15 25.17 -5.73 28.46
CA CYS A 15 25.30 -4.28 28.30
C CYS A 15 23.96 -3.55 28.52
N HIS A 16 22.86 -4.05 27.94
CA HIS A 16 21.53 -3.46 28.15
C HIS A 16 21.09 -3.51 29.62
N GLN A 17 21.33 -4.63 30.32
CA GLN A 17 20.99 -4.77 31.74
C GLN A 17 21.82 -3.83 32.63
N GLU A 18 23.11 -3.67 32.35
CA GLU A 18 23.97 -2.74 33.09
C GLU A 18 23.54 -1.29 32.89
N CYS A 19 23.26 -0.89 31.64
CA CYS A 19 22.75 0.43 31.33
C CYS A 19 21.40 0.70 32.00
N GLN A 20 20.49 -0.28 32.00
CA GLN A 20 19.18 -0.16 32.66
C GLN A 20 19.33 0.06 34.17
N LYS A 21 20.23 -0.68 34.84
CA LYS A 21 20.51 -0.52 36.27
C LYS A 21 21.13 0.85 36.57
N LYS A 22 22.12 1.29 35.77
CA LYS A 22 22.78 2.60 35.93
C LYS A 22 21.80 3.77 35.79
N LEU A 23 20.78 3.63 34.95
CA LEU A 23 19.75 4.64 34.72
C LEU A 23 18.54 4.48 35.65
N GLU A 24 18.54 3.49 36.54
CA GLU A 24 17.44 3.18 37.46
C GLU A 24 16.07 3.00 36.76
N HIS A 25 16.10 2.52 35.52
CA HIS A 25 14.90 2.36 34.72
C HIS A 25 14.12 1.09 35.11
N LYS A 26 12.81 1.28 35.40
CA LYS A 26 11.88 0.18 35.74
C LYS A 26 11.51 -0.71 34.55
N LEU A 27 11.60 -0.18 33.32
CA LEU A 27 11.22 -0.89 32.09
C LEU A 27 12.48 -1.28 31.29
N GLY A 28 12.37 -2.35 30.50
CA GLY A 28 13.41 -2.77 29.56
C GLY A 28 13.55 -1.80 28.39
N LEU A 29 14.71 -1.81 27.71
CA LEU A 29 15.01 -0.93 26.58
C LEU A 29 13.98 -1.05 25.45
N ASP A 30 13.51 -2.27 25.15
CA ASP A 30 12.45 -2.58 24.20
C ASP A 30 11.18 -1.73 24.43
N SER A 31 10.78 -1.57 25.69
CA SER A 31 9.63 -0.74 26.06
C SER A 31 9.83 0.74 25.75
N TYR A 32 11.08 1.24 25.82
CA TYR A 32 11.41 2.62 25.44
C TYR A 32 11.52 2.78 23.92
N LEU A 33 12.04 1.78 23.21
CA LEU A 33 12.14 1.76 21.75
C LEU A 33 10.76 1.70 21.07
N LEU A 34 9.73 1.19 21.75
CA LEU A 34 8.34 1.25 21.28
C LEU A 34 7.70 2.65 21.40
N LYS A 35 8.26 3.55 22.22
CA LYS A 35 7.63 4.86 22.50
C LYS A 35 7.41 5.72 21.26
N PRO A 36 8.32 5.81 20.26
CA PRO A 36 8.07 6.58 19.04
C PRO A 36 6.87 6.05 18.25
N VAL A 37 6.76 4.73 18.07
CA VAL A 37 5.63 4.06 17.39
C VAL A 37 4.32 4.29 18.14
N GLN A 38 4.35 4.23 19.47
CA GLN A 38 3.20 4.56 20.31
C GLN A 38 2.86 6.06 20.30
N ARG A 39 3.86 6.93 20.18
CA ARG A 39 3.65 8.39 20.24
C ARG A 39 3.00 8.91 18.98
N ILE A 40 3.45 8.47 17.81
CA ILE A 40 2.89 8.91 16.53
C ILE A 40 1.41 8.51 16.38
N THR A 41 1.05 7.32 16.87
CA THR A 41 -0.34 6.82 16.86
C THR A 41 -1.26 7.54 17.85
N LYS A 42 -0.71 8.22 18.88
CA LYS A 42 -1.48 9.03 19.83
C LYS A 42 -1.88 10.40 19.29
N TYR A 43 -1.11 11.00 18.37
CA TYR A 43 -1.41 12.36 17.88
C TYR A 43 -2.79 12.46 17.22
N GLN A 44 -3.20 11.45 16.44
CA GLN A 44 -4.55 11.45 15.85
C GLN A 44 -5.67 11.41 16.91
N LEU A 45 -5.45 10.76 18.06
CA LEU A 45 -6.44 10.68 19.14
C LEU A 45 -6.57 12.02 19.87
N LEU A 46 -5.42 12.65 20.17
CA LEU A 46 -5.39 13.96 20.81
C LEU A 46 -6.03 15.03 19.92
N LEU A 47 -5.71 15.03 18.62
CA LEU A 47 -6.32 15.97 17.66
C LEU A 47 -7.83 15.75 17.53
N LYS A 48 -8.30 14.49 17.48
CA LYS A 48 -9.74 14.17 17.49
C LYS A 48 -10.43 14.70 18.75
N GLU A 49 -9.80 14.54 19.91
CA GLU A 49 -10.36 15.06 21.17
C GLU A 49 -10.40 16.60 21.17
N MET A 50 -9.36 17.27 20.69
CA MET A 50 -9.37 18.74 20.54
C MET A 50 -10.48 19.20 19.59
N ILE A 51 -10.64 18.58 18.42
CA ILE A 51 -11.68 18.93 17.44
C ILE A 51 -13.09 18.84 18.05
N LYS A 52 -13.32 17.83 18.90
CA LYS A 52 -14.59 17.64 19.58
C LYS A 52 -15.00 18.85 20.44
N TYR A 53 -14.04 19.53 21.06
CA TYR A 53 -14.25 20.71 21.91
C TYR A 53 -14.04 22.06 21.20
N SER A 54 -13.46 22.08 20.01
CA SER A 54 -13.16 23.31 19.24
C SER A 54 -14.14 23.58 18.09
N LYS A 55 -15.33 22.96 18.09
CA LYS A 55 -16.34 23.16 17.03
C LYS A 55 -16.80 24.61 16.99
N GLY A 56 -16.65 25.26 15.83
CA GLY A 56 -17.05 26.66 15.63
C GLY A 56 -16.05 27.69 16.16
N CYS A 57 -14.89 27.26 16.67
CA CYS A 57 -13.79 28.14 17.02
C CYS A 57 -12.96 28.50 15.77
N GLU A 58 -12.33 29.67 15.80
CA GLU A 58 -11.23 30.00 14.89
C GLU A 58 -10.13 28.94 15.01
N GLY A 59 -9.59 28.45 13.89
CA GLY A 59 -8.62 27.35 13.87
C GLY A 59 -9.21 25.95 13.70
N SER A 60 -10.54 25.77 13.68
CA SER A 60 -11.16 24.44 13.54
C SER A 60 -10.85 23.77 12.19
N VAL A 61 -10.64 24.54 11.13
CA VAL A 61 -10.32 24.02 9.79
C VAL A 61 -8.88 23.51 9.75
N GLU A 62 -7.95 24.29 10.31
CA GLU A 62 -6.54 23.97 10.44
C GLU A 62 -6.34 22.73 11.31
N LEU A 63 -7.11 22.62 12.39
CA LEU A 63 -7.07 21.45 13.27
C LEU A 63 -7.56 20.18 12.55
N GLN A 64 -8.60 20.30 11.73
CA GLN A 64 -9.09 19.21 10.89
C GLN A 64 -8.07 18.83 9.81
N ALA A 65 -7.40 19.82 9.21
CA ALA A 65 -6.32 19.60 8.24
C ALA A 65 -5.12 18.88 8.90
N ALA A 66 -4.71 19.29 10.10
CA ALA A 66 -3.64 18.65 10.86
C ALA A 66 -3.97 17.19 11.19
N LEU A 67 -5.22 16.89 11.59
CA LEU A 67 -5.67 15.51 11.81
C LEU A 67 -5.55 14.69 10.51
N SER A 68 -6.00 15.23 9.39
CA SER A 68 -5.88 14.58 8.08
C SER A 68 -4.41 14.31 7.71
N SER A 69 -3.50 15.25 7.96
CA SER A 69 -2.05 15.06 7.73
C SER A 69 -1.46 13.96 8.60
N ILE A 70 -1.77 13.92 9.90
CA ILE A 70 -1.28 12.87 10.81
C ILE A 70 -1.82 11.49 10.41
N LEU A 71 -3.10 11.39 10.04
CA LEU A 71 -3.68 10.16 9.52
C LEU A 71 -2.98 9.72 8.21
N GLY A 72 -2.64 10.67 7.35
CA GLY A 72 -1.85 10.43 6.14
C GLY A 72 -0.47 9.86 6.43
N ILE A 73 0.25 10.41 7.43
CA ILE A 73 1.56 9.90 7.85
C ILE A 73 1.44 8.48 8.39
N LEU A 74 0.48 8.23 9.29
CA LEU A 74 0.26 6.89 9.84
C LEU A 74 -0.02 5.86 8.75
N LYS A 75 -0.84 6.24 7.76
CA LYS A 75 -1.12 5.41 6.59
C LYS A 75 0.15 5.16 5.77
N ALA A 76 0.93 6.20 5.46
CA ALA A 76 2.16 6.07 4.67
C ALA A 76 3.21 5.18 5.34
N VAL A 77 3.38 5.30 6.67
CA VAL A 77 4.27 4.43 7.45
C VAL A 77 3.78 2.99 7.40
N ASN A 78 2.49 2.75 7.63
CA ASN A 78 1.91 1.41 7.55
C ASN A 78 2.10 0.80 6.15
N ASP A 79 1.82 1.57 5.10
CA ASP A 79 1.94 1.10 3.71
C ASP A 79 3.39 0.81 3.34
N SER A 80 4.35 1.61 3.83
CA SER A 80 5.79 1.38 3.61
C SER A 80 6.26 0.05 4.22
N MET A 81 5.71 -0.36 5.37
CA MET A 81 6.01 -1.67 5.97
C MET A 81 5.56 -2.83 5.07
N HIS A 82 4.44 -2.71 4.36
CA HIS A 82 4.01 -3.71 3.39
C HIS A 82 4.87 -3.69 2.12
N LEU A 83 5.30 -2.50 1.68
CA LEU A 83 6.11 -2.32 0.47
C LEU A 83 7.48 -3.00 0.59
N ILE A 84 8.17 -2.84 1.72
CA ILE A 84 9.48 -3.48 1.96
C ILE A 84 9.40 -5.02 2.04
N ALA A 85 8.19 -5.55 2.26
CA ALA A 85 7.95 -6.99 2.32
C ALA A 85 7.66 -7.62 0.95
N ILE A 86 7.71 -6.84 -0.14
CA ILE A 86 7.63 -7.35 -1.51
C ILE A 86 8.95 -8.02 -1.89
N THR A 87 8.85 -9.22 -2.45
CA THR A 87 9.97 -10.06 -2.91
C THR A 87 9.77 -10.46 -4.38
N GLY A 88 10.88 -10.63 -5.10
CA GLY A 88 10.87 -11.07 -6.49
C GLY A 88 10.46 -10.01 -7.52
N TYR A 89 10.50 -8.72 -7.15
CA TYR A 89 10.35 -7.62 -8.11
C TYR A 89 11.71 -7.34 -8.76
N GLU A 90 11.77 -7.40 -10.09
CA GLU A 90 12.98 -7.12 -10.86
C GLU A 90 12.97 -5.65 -11.29
N GLY A 91 13.47 -4.76 -10.43
CA GLY A 91 13.50 -3.32 -10.65
C GLY A 91 13.57 -2.54 -9.34
N ASN A 92 13.53 -1.22 -9.43
CA ASN A 92 13.47 -0.36 -8.26
C ASN A 92 12.03 0.10 -8.01
N LEU A 93 11.45 -0.32 -6.86
CA LEU A 93 10.10 0.08 -6.45
C LEU A 93 9.95 1.61 -6.31
N GLY A 94 11.05 2.35 -6.09
CA GLY A 94 11.05 3.81 -6.05
C GLY A 94 10.74 4.47 -7.40
N ASP A 95 11.02 3.80 -8.51
CA ASP A 95 10.80 4.36 -9.86
C ASP A 95 9.31 4.42 -10.21
N LEU A 96 8.49 3.58 -9.56
CA LEU A 96 7.03 3.52 -9.69
C LEU A 96 6.32 4.74 -9.09
N GLY A 97 7.04 5.59 -8.36
CA GLY A 97 6.50 6.74 -7.64
C GLY A 97 5.93 6.35 -6.27
N ARG A 98 5.25 7.31 -5.63
CA ARG A 98 4.72 7.11 -4.27
C ARG A 98 3.69 5.99 -4.24
N LEU A 99 3.74 5.17 -3.19
CA LEU A 99 2.68 4.20 -2.87
C LEU A 99 1.47 4.95 -2.32
N LEU A 100 0.35 4.83 -3.01
CA LEU A 100 -0.89 5.55 -2.69
C LEU A 100 -1.84 4.68 -1.88
N MET A 101 -1.97 3.40 -2.24
CA MET A 101 -2.85 2.45 -1.57
C MET A 101 -2.31 1.02 -1.66
N GLN A 102 -2.63 0.21 -0.66
CA GLN A 102 -2.43 -1.24 -0.71
C GLN A 102 -3.59 -1.98 -0.05
N GLY A 103 -3.85 -3.21 -0.47
CA GLY A 103 -4.96 -4.00 0.06
C GLY A 103 -5.04 -5.40 -0.54
N SER A 104 -5.70 -6.30 0.18
CA SER A 104 -5.97 -7.68 -0.26
C SER A 104 -7.33 -7.79 -0.94
N PHE A 105 -7.37 -8.46 -2.09
CA PHE A 105 -8.55 -8.61 -2.93
C PHE A 105 -8.68 -10.02 -3.50
N SER A 106 -9.92 -10.41 -3.77
CA SER A 106 -10.25 -11.52 -4.67
C SER A 106 -10.22 -11.01 -6.11
N VAL A 107 -9.38 -11.59 -6.96
CA VAL A 107 -9.16 -11.16 -8.34
C VAL A 107 -9.42 -12.31 -9.32
N TRP A 108 -10.25 -12.05 -10.33
CA TRP A 108 -10.43 -12.91 -11.50
C TRP A 108 -9.71 -12.26 -12.69
N ALA A 109 -8.98 -13.06 -13.47
CA ALA A 109 -8.26 -12.59 -14.66
C ALA A 109 -8.81 -13.26 -15.92
N GLU A 110 -9.15 -12.45 -16.91
CA GLU A 110 -9.63 -12.89 -18.22
C GLU A 110 -8.66 -12.40 -19.31
N HIS A 111 -8.02 -13.34 -20.01
CA HIS A 111 -7.12 -13.05 -21.12
C HIS A 111 -7.78 -13.47 -22.45
N LYS A 112 -7.81 -12.56 -23.44
CA LYS A 112 -8.45 -12.80 -24.74
C LYS A 112 -7.58 -13.53 -25.77
N ARG A 113 -6.25 -13.57 -25.61
CA ARG A 113 -5.33 -14.26 -26.53
C ARG A 113 -4.70 -15.49 -25.88
N GLY A 114 -4.97 -16.66 -26.45
CA GLY A 114 -4.27 -17.91 -26.13
C GLY A 114 -5.19 -19.13 -26.04
N HIS A 115 -4.98 -20.10 -26.93
CA HIS A 115 -5.55 -21.44 -26.86
C HIS A 115 -5.12 -22.13 -25.56
N VAL A 116 -5.93 -22.09 -24.50
CA VAL A 116 -5.77 -23.01 -23.36
C VAL A 116 -7.15 -23.46 -22.89
N LYS A 117 -7.66 -24.51 -23.54
CA LYS A 117 -8.79 -25.35 -23.09
C LYS A 117 -8.57 -26.02 -21.72
N VAL A 118 -7.46 -25.73 -21.02
CA VAL A 118 -7.10 -26.29 -19.70
C VAL A 118 -7.37 -25.32 -18.54
N MET A 119 -7.63 -24.03 -18.81
CA MET A 119 -7.84 -23.00 -17.76
C MET A 119 -9.29 -22.75 -17.36
N GLU A 120 -10.25 -23.54 -17.85
CA GLU A 120 -11.67 -23.33 -17.53
C GLU A 120 -11.98 -23.49 -16.04
N LEU A 121 -11.27 -24.36 -15.31
CA LEU A 121 -11.42 -24.49 -13.84
C LEU A 121 -10.83 -23.30 -13.06
N ALA A 122 -9.76 -22.67 -13.57
CA ALA A 122 -9.13 -21.52 -12.92
C ALA A 122 -9.92 -20.21 -13.12
N ARG A 123 -10.78 -20.14 -14.15
CA ARG A 123 -11.65 -18.98 -14.42
C ARG A 123 -12.72 -18.74 -13.36
N PHE A 124 -13.18 -19.79 -12.65
CA PHE A 124 -14.26 -19.64 -11.67
C PHE A 124 -13.77 -19.29 -10.26
N LYS A 125 -12.53 -19.67 -9.90
CA LYS A 125 -12.00 -19.44 -8.56
C LYS A 125 -11.20 -18.14 -8.50
N PRO A 126 -11.61 -17.15 -7.68
CA PRO A 126 -10.81 -15.94 -7.50
C PRO A 126 -9.44 -16.28 -6.95
N MET A 127 -8.42 -15.59 -7.45
CA MET A 127 -7.10 -15.63 -6.87
C MET A 127 -7.00 -14.54 -5.80
N GLN A 128 -6.43 -14.88 -4.65
CA GLN A 128 -6.08 -13.85 -3.66
C GLN A 128 -4.86 -13.08 -4.15
N ARG A 129 -4.99 -11.75 -4.24
CA ARG A 129 -3.92 -10.83 -4.60
C ARG A 129 -3.88 -9.67 -3.63
N HIS A 130 -2.68 -9.30 -3.24
CA HIS A 130 -2.41 -8.04 -2.56
C HIS A 130 -1.97 -7.04 -3.61
N LEU A 131 -2.74 -5.97 -3.77
CA LEU A 131 -2.49 -4.92 -4.76
C LEU A 131 -1.72 -3.78 -4.11
N PHE A 132 -0.78 -3.20 -4.85
CA PHE A 132 -0.06 -1.98 -4.47
C PHE A 132 -0.23 -0.95 -5.59
N LEU A 133 -0.98 0.11 -5.33
CA LEU A 133 -1.23 1.19 -6.27
C LEU A 133 -0.17 2.28 -6.08
N HIS A 134 0.72 2.41 -7.06
CA HIS A 134 1.68 3.50 -7.17
C HIS A 134 1.21 4.54 -8.19
N GLU A 135 1.85 5.70 -8.20
CA GLU A 135 1.57 6.78 -9.16
C GLU A 135 1.72 6.33 -10.62
N LYS A 136 2.67 5.44 -10.91
CA LYS A 136 2.99 4.99 -12.29
C LYS A 136 2.64 3.55 -12.59
N ALA A 137 2.38 2.71 -11.58
CA ALA A 137 2.04 1.32 -11.78
C ALA A 137 1.11 0.73 -10.71
N LEU A 138 0.40 -0.34 -11.07
CA LEU A 138 -0.34 -1.19 -10.16
C LEU A 138 0.33 -2.56 -10.08
N LEU A 139 0.82 -2.92 -8.89
CA LEU A 139 1.47 -4.22 -8.66
C LEU A 139 0.46 -5.23 -8.10
N PHE A 140 0.53 -6.45 -8.64
CA PHE A 140 -0.18 -7.62 -8.15
C PHE A 140 0.81 -8.53 -7.45
N CYS A 141 0.60 -8.76 -6.15
CA CYS A 141 1.42 -9.66 -5.35
C CYS A 141 0.57 -10.80 -4.78
N LYS A 142 1.20 -11.94 -4.49
CA LYS A 142 0.61 -13.03 -3.72
C LYS A 142 1.14 -12.96 -2.29
N ARG A 143 0.25 -12.75 -1.31
CA ARG A 143 0.61 -12.86 0.10
C ARG A 143 1.11 -14.27 0.41
N ARG A 144 2.25 -14.36 1.08
CA ARG A 144 2.82 -15.58 1.64
C ARG A 144 2.56 -15.56 3.14
N GLU A 145 2.17 -16.71 3.66
CA GLU A 145 2.21 -16.97 5.08
C GLU A 145 3.49 -17.78 5.30
N GLU A 146 4.48 -17.21 5.98
CA GLU A 146 5.64 -17.98 6.39
C GLU A 146 5.23 -18.88 7.55
N SER A 147 5.08 -20.17 7.26
CA SER A 147 4.84 -21.24 8.24
C SER A 147 6.15 -21.69 8.91
N GLY A 148 7.00 -20.74 9.31
CA GLY A 148 8.29 -21.02 9.94
C GLY A 148 8.19 -21.04 11.47
N GLU A 149 8.91 -21.96 12.12
CA GLU A 149 9.14 -21.94 13.57
C GLU A 149 10.09 -20.78 13.93
N GLY A 150 9.53 -19.57 14.06
CA GLY A 150 10.27 -18.36 14.41
C GLY A 150 9.33 -17.18 14.62
N TYR A 151 9.72 -16.23 15.47
CA TYR A 151 8.90 -15.10 15.92
C TYR A 151 8.62 -14.02 14.84
N GLU A 152 8.95 -14.25 13.57
CA GLU A 152 8.70 -13.29 12.51
C GLU A 152 7.36 -13.60 11.82
N LYS A 153 6.28 -13.03 12.39
CA LYS A 153 4.89 -13.12 11.86
C LYS A 153 4.59 -12.08 10.77
N ALA A 154 5.60 -11.43 10.22
CA ALA A 154 5.40 -10.37 9.23
C ALA A 154 4.94 -10.98 7.89
N PRO A 155 3.87 -10.46 7.26
CA PRO A 155 3.44 -10.96 5.97
C PRO A 155 4.47 -10.62 4.89
N SER A 156 4.87 -11.58 4.07
CA SER A 156 5.67 -11.34 2.87
C SER A 156 4.82 -11.42 1.60
N TYR A 157 5.22 -10.69 0.57
CA TYR A 157 4.47 -10.56 -0.68
C TYR A 157 5.33 -10.98 -1.85
N SER A 158 4.96 -12.06 -2.56
CA SER A 158 5.66 -12.44 -3.79
C SER A 158 5.07 -11.68 -4.97
N PHE A 159 5.88 -10.89 -5.68
CA PHE A 159 5.48 -10.23 -6.92
C PHE A 159 4.94 -11.24 -7.96
N LYS A 160 3.98 -10.79 -8.77
CA LYS A 160 3.34 -11.58 -9.83
C LYS A 160 3.22 -10.84 -11.14
N GLN A 161 2.75 -9.60 -11.09
CA GLN A 161 2.48 -8.82 -12.29
C GLN A 161 2.50 -7.33 -11.97
N GLU A 162 2.92 -6.53 -12.95
CA GLU A 162 2.83 -5.08 -12.95
C GLU A 162 1.93 -4.64 -14.10
N LEU A 163 1.04 -3.69 -13.85
CA LEU A 163 0.31 -2.97 -14.88
C LEU A 163 0.73 -1.50 -14.85
N SER A 164 1.21 -0.97 -15.98
CA SER A 164 1.53 0.45 -16.10
C SER A 164 0.28 1.30 -16.05
N MET A 165 0.26 2.33 -15.19
CA MET A 165 -0.89 3.23 -15.06
C MET A 165 -1.24 3.95 -16.38
N ALA A 166 -0.25 4.13 -17.28
CA ALA A 166 -0.45 4.74 -18.59
C ALA A 166 -1.25 3.86 -19.57
N ALA A 167 -1.39 2.57 -19.28
CA ALA A 167 -2.00 1.59 -20.17
C ALA A 167 -3.17 0.82 -19.53
N ILE A 168 -3.74 1.34 -18.44
CA ILE A 168 -4.94 0.75 -17.82
C ILE A 168 -6.16 1.67 -17.90
N GLY A 169 -7.33 1.05 -17.93
CA GLY A 169 -8.62 1.69 -17.68
C GLY A 169 -9.38 0.97 -16.57
N ILE A 170 -10.44 1.60 -16.09
CA ILE A 170 -11.26 1.08 -15.00
C ILE A 170 -12.75 1.11 -15.36
N THR A 171 -13.49 0.09 -14.94
CA THR A 171 -14.97 0.06 -14.95
C THR A 171 -15.45 -0.05 -13.51
N GLU A 172 -16.23 0.93 -13.04
CA GLU A 172 -16.70 0.95 -11.64
C GLU A 172 -17.77 -0.11 -11.34
N HIS A 173 -18.69 -0.37 -12.27
CA HIS A 173 -19.79 -1.30 -12.06
C HIS A 173 -19.56 -2.59 -12.82
N ALA A 174 -18.93 -3.57 -12.15
CA ALA A 174 -18.92 -4.95 -12.63
C ALA A 174 -20.30 -5.59 -12.42
N LYS A 175 -20.74 -6.45 -13.34
CA LYS A 175 -22.06 -7.09 -13.25
C LYS A 175 -22.18 -7.96 -11.98
N GLY A 176 -23.25 -7.75 -11.20
CA GLY A 176 -23.71 -8.68 -10.17
C GLY A 176 -23.13 -8.52 -8.75
N ASP A 177 -22.30 -7.52 -8.46
CA ASP A 177 -21.83 -7.23 -7.08
C ASP A 177 -21.39 -5.76 -6.93
N SER A 178 -21.98 -5.01 -5.99
CA SER A 178 -21.64 -3.59 -5.76
C SER A 178 -20.20 -3.40 -5.28
N LYS A 179 -19.56 -4.45 -4.75
CA LYS A 179 -18.17 -4.44 -4.24
C LYS A 179 -17.12 -4.78 -5.30
N LYS A 180 -17.54 -5.06 -6.55
CA LYS A 180 -16.64 -5.37 -7.66
C LYS A 180 -16.41 -4.18 -8.57
N PHE A 181 -15.21 -4.10 -9.11
CA PHE A 181 -14.80 -3.19 -10.18
C PHE A 181 -13.84 -3.93 -11.11
N GLU A 182 -13.64 -3.43 -12.32
CA GLU A 182 -12.75 -4.05 -13.31
C GLU A 182 -11.59 -3.12 -13.65
N ILE A 183 -10.39 -3.69 -13.76
CA ILE A 183 -9.20 -3.03 -14.29
C ILE A 183 -8.83 -3.73 -15.59
N TRP A 184 -8.59 -3.00 -16.65
CA TRP A 184 -8.32 -3.59 -17.96
C TRP A 184 -7.21 -2.86 -18.68
N SER A 185 -6.41 -3.59 -19.45
CA SER A 185 -5.38 -3.00 -20.31
C SER A 185 -6.02 -2.24 -21.48
N SER A 186 -5.38 -1.19 -22.01
CA SER A 186 -5.89 -0.36 -23.13
C SER A 186 -6.35 -1.19 -24.35
N SER A 187 -5.73 -2.34 -24.62
CA SER A 187 -6.15 -3.24 -25.71
C SER A 187 -7.32 -4.16 -25.35
N ARG A 188 -7.80 -4.12 -24.10
CA ARG A 188 -8.80 -5.03 -23.49
C ARG A 188 -8.44 -6.52 -23.65
N ASP A 189 -7.16 -6.82 -23.89
CA ASP A 189 -6.65 -8.18 -23.98
C ASP A 189 -6.59 -8.85 -22.59
N GLU A 190 -6.46 -8.06 -21.52
CA GLU A 190 -6.47 -8.49 -20.12
C GLU A 190 -7.52 -7.70 -19.34
N VAL A 191 -8.38 -8.42 -18.61
CA VAL A 191 -9.41 -7.84 -17.73
C VAL A 191 -9.29 -8.50 -16.36
N TYR A 192 -9.18 -7.66 -15.32
CA TYR A 192 -9.09 -8.05 -13.92
C TYR A 192 -10.33 -7.59 -13.18
N THR A 193 -11.21 -8.53 -12.82
CA THR A 193 -12.33 -8.24 -11.93
C THR A 193 -11.83 -8.31 -10.49
N VAL A 194 -11.88 -7.19 -9.77
CA VAL A 194 -11.40 -7.05 -8.40
C VAL A 194 -12.60 -6.90 -7.47
N GLN A 195 -12.70 -7.78 -6.47
CA GLN A 195 -13.72 -7.70 -5.43
C GLN A 195 -13.10 -7.21 -4.12
N ALA A 196 -13.58 -6.06 -3.65
CA ALA A 196 -13.22 -5.48 -2.36
C ALA A 196 -13.96 -6.16 -1.20
N VAL A 197 -13.42 -6.00 0.01
CA VAL A 197 -14.05 -6.48 1.25
C VAL A 197 -15.36 -5.75 1.57
N SER A 198 -15.46 -4.48 1.18
CA SER A 198 -16.65 -3.63 1.33
C SER A 198 -16.80 -2.67 0.16
N GLU A 199 -18.00 -2.12 0.00
CA GLU A 199 -18.29 -1.11 -1.02
C GLU A 199 -17.51 0.18 -0.79
N GLU A 200 -17.33 0.58 0.47
CA GLU A 200 -16.50 1.73 0.85
C GLU A 200 -15.05 1.56 0.36
N VAL A 201 -14.44 0.39 0.58
CA VAL A 201 -13.07 0.12 0.10
C VAL A 201 -13.01 0.19 -1.41
N LYS A 202 -13.98 -0.39 -2.12
CA LYS A 202 -14.08 -0.25 -3.58
C LYS A 202 -14.12 1.22 -3.99
N THR A 203 -15.02 2.01 -3.41
CA THR A 203 -15.21 3.42 -3.78
C THR A 203 -13.94 4.23 -3.59
N ILE A 204 -13.21 4.01 -2.49
CA ILE A 204 -11.91 4.68 -2.26
C ILE A 204 -10.90 4.27 -3.36
N TRP A 205 -10.78 2.98 -3.67
CA TRP A 205 -9.86 2.49 -4.71
C TRP A 205 -10.20 3.00 -6.10
N VAL A 206 -11.47 2.94 -6.50
CA VAL A 206 -11.95 3.45 -7.79
C VAL A 206 -11.69 4.95 -7.90
N THR A 207 -11.96 5.71 -6.83
CA THR A 207 -11.72 7.16 -6.79
C THR A 207 -10.24 7.48 -6.95
N GLU A 208 -9.36 6.76 -6.25
CA GLU A 208 -7.92 7.02 -6.32
C GLU A 208 -7.32 6.64 -7.67
N ILE A 209 -7.72 5.51 -8.25
CA ILE A 209 -7.31 5.12 -9.62
C ILE A 209 -7.80 6.16 -10.63
N ARG A 210 -9.05 6.63 -10.51
CA ARG A 210 -9.59 7.68 -11.40
C ARG A 210 -8.79 8.98 -11.31
N LYS A 211 -8.42 9.42 -10.11
CA LYS A 211 -7.60 10.64 -9.94
C LYS A 211 -6.28 10.54 -10.71
N LEU A 212 -5.62 9.37 -10.67
CA LEU A 212 -4.38 9.15 -11.42
C LEU A 212 -4.60 9.18 -12.93
N LEU A 213 -5.64 8.49 -13.42
CA LEU A 213 -5.95 8.46 -14.85
C LEU A 213 -6.32 9.86 -15.38
N THR A 214 -7.10 10.64 -14.62
CA THR A 214 -7.43 12.02 -14.98
C THR A 214 -6.20 12.93 -14.96
N GLY A 215 -5.35 12.83 -13.93
CA GLY A 215 -4.11 13.61 -13.84
C GLY A 215 -3.13 13.32 -14.97
N GLN A 216 -3.04 12.05 -15.42
CA GLN A 216 -2.25 11.69 -16.60
C GLN A 216 -2.83 12.28 -17.89
N LEU A 217 -4.15 12.29 -18.06
CA LEU A 217 -4.79 12.90 -19.22
C LEU A 217 -4.51 14.40 -19.31
N GLU A 218 -4.54 15.11 -18.18
CA GLU A 218 -4.20 16.53 -18.10
C GLU A 218 -2.73 16.79 -18.43
N ALA A 219 -1.81 15.95 -17.92
CA ALA A 219 -0.38 16.04 -18.23
C ALA A 219 -0.11 15.82 -19.73
N CYS A 220 -0.74 14.81 -20.35
CA CYS A 220 -0.60 14.55 -21.79
C CYS A 220 -1.12 15.70 -22.65
N LYS A 221 -2.30 16.27 -22.32
CA LYS A 221 -2.84 17.46 -23.01
C LYS A 221 -1.91 18.67 -22.88
N GLY A 222 -1.27 18.84 -21.71
CA GLY A 222 -0.27 19.87 -21.50
C GLY A 222 0.98 19.70 -22.38
N MET A 223 1.44 18.46 -22.56
CA MET A 223 2.57 18.13 -23.43
C MET A 223 2.24 18.33 -24.92
N ASP A 224 1.03 17.98 -25.36
CA ASP A 224 0.58 18.21 -26.74
C ASP A 224 0.52 19.71 -27.09
N LEU A 225 0.11 20.56 -26.13
CA LEU A 225 0.15 22.01 -26.29
C LEU A 225 1.58 22.56 -26.39
N VAL A 226 2.51 22.03 -25.59
CA VAL A 226 3.94 22.43 -25.61
C VAL A 226 4.63 21.97 -26.90
N LEU A 227 4.38 20.73 -27.34
CA LEU A 227 4.88 20.21 -28.61
C LEU A 227 4.26 20.95 -29.80
N GLY A 228 2.97 21.25 -29.76
CA GLY A 228 2.30 22.09 -30.76
C GLY A 228 2.88 23.51 -30.84
N TRP A 229 3.36 24.06 -29.74
CA TRP A 229 4.10 25.33 -29.72
C TRP A 229 5.49 25.23 -30.32
N PHE A 230 6.21 24.13 -30.10
CA PHE A 230 7.54 23.89 -30.67
C PHE A 230 7.51 23.57 -32.17
N VAL A 231 6.46 22.92 -32.66
CA VAL A 231 6.30 22.56 -34.08
C VAL A 231 5.83 23.74 -34.94
N ASN A 232 5.17 24.74 -34.33
CA ASN A 232 4.72 25.96 -35.02
C ASN A 232 5.73 27.12 -34.96
N LYS A 233 7.02 26.82 -34.77
CA LYS A 233 8.10 27.82 -34.73
C LYS A 233 9.15 27.56 -35.81
#